data_AF-A0A970DLP4-F1
#
_entry.id   AF-A0A970DLP4-F1
#
_cell.length_a   1.000
_cell.length_b   1.000
_cell.length_c   1.000
_cell.angle_alpha   90.00
_cell.angle_beta   90.00
_cell.angle_gamma   90.00
#
_symmetry.space_group_name_H-M   'P 1'
#
loop_
_entity.id
_entity.type
_entity.pdbx_description
1 polymer ?
#
loop_
_entity_poly.entity_id
_entity_poly.type
_entity_poly.pdbx_seq_one_letter_code
_entity_poly.pdbx_strand_id
1 'polypeptide(L)'
;MLYKENTWVRIHQITTRADNEAETWLKGYLVTPGKIGDLVKVKTMDGREEKGKLIEAYPEYFPGKGATFSDPESETIEYNNKNRRL
;
A
#
# COMPACT_ATOMS: atom_id res chain seq x y z
N MET A 1 7.54 4.58 -13.06
CA MET A 1 6.37 3.72 -13.34
C MET A 1 5.10 4.46 -12.92
N LEU A 2 4.05 4.44 -13.73
CA LEU A 2 2.75 5.03 -13.39
C LEU A 2 1.81 3.90 -12.93
N TYR A 3 1.29 3.99 -11.71
CA TYR A 3 0.35 3.03 -11.14
C TYR A 3 -1.08 3.47 -11.47
N LYS A 4 -1.95 2.51 -11.73
CA LYS A 4 -3.33 2.75 -12.15
C LYS A 4 -4.21 3.03 -10.92
N GLU A 5 -5.40 3.54 -11.18
CA GLU A 5 -6.46 3.57 -10.18
C GLU A 5 -6.73 2.15 -9.64
N ASN A 6 -7.17 2.08 -8.39
CA ASN A 6 -7.45 0.85 -7.66
C ASN A 6 -6.23 -0.06 -7.40
N THR A 7 -5.01 0.44 -7.61
CA THR A 7 -3.79 -0.24 -7.15
C THR A 7 -3.65 -0.12 -5.63
N TRP A 8 -3.35 -1.23 -4.96
CA TRP A 8 -3.04 -1.26 -3.53
C TRP A 8 -1.66 -0.63 -3.30
N VAL A 9 -1.61 0.40 -2.45
CA VAL A 9 -0.41 1.21 -2.22
C VAL A 9 -0.23 1.57 -0.75
N ARG A 10 0.96 2.02 -0.39
CA ARG A 10 1.27 2.66 0.89
C ARG A 10 1.59 4.14 0.67
N ILE A 11 0.95 4.99 1.44
CA ILE A 11 1.24 6.43 1.50
C ILE A 11 1.91 6.79 2.83
N HIS A 12 2.74 7.82 2.79
CA HIS A 12 3.28 8.49 3.97
C HIS A 12 2.58 9.84 4.14
N GLN A 13 2.10 10.10 5.35
CA GLN A 13 1.44 11.33 5.77
C GLN A 13 2.20 11.94 6.95
N ILE A 14 2.33 13.26 6.94
CA ILE A 14 2.84 14.03 8.09
C ILE A 14 1.68 14.91 8.54
N THR A 15 1.25 14.75 9.79
CA THR A 15 0.17 15.54 10.38
C THR A 15 0.76 16.41 11.48
N THR A 16 0.55 17.72 11.39
CA THR A 16 0.97 18.66 12.44
C THR A 16 -0.23 18.97 13.33
N ARG A 17 -0.08 18.78 14.65
CA ARG A 17 -1.11 19.13 15.64
C ARG A 17 -0.47 19.76 16.87
N ALA A 18 -0.88 20.99 17.19
CA ALA A 18 -0.52 21.71 18.43
C ALA A 18 0.96 21.51 18.81
N ASP A 19 1.85 21.93 17.91
CA ASP A 19 3.32 21.91 18.04
C ASP A 19 4.00 20.52 18.00
N ASN A 20 3.29 19.47 17.60
CA ASN A 20 3.88 18.15 17.33
C ASN A 20 3.61 17.68 15.90
N GLU A 21 4.62 17.05 15.29
CA GLU A 21 4.50 16.36 14.01
C GLU A 21 4.34 14.87 14.24
N ALA A 22 3.33 14.28 13.61
CA ALA A 22 3.06 12.85 13.63
C ALA A 22 3.20 12.29 12.21
N GLU A 23 4.13 11.35 12.05
CA GLU A 23 4.28 10.57 10.82
C GLU A 23 3.33 9.36 10.85
N THR A 24 2.66 9.09 9.74
CA THR A 24 1.72 7.97 9.61
C THR A 24 1.88 7.30 8.26
N TRP A 25 1.94 5.97 8.27
CA TRP A 25 1.94 5.14 7.07
C TRP A 25 0.61 4.43 6.94
N LEU A 26 -0.07 4.69 5.83
CA LEU A 26 -1.41 4.18 5.59
C LEU A 26 -1.45 3.42 4.27
N LYS A 27 -2.16 2.30 4.27
CA LYS A 27 -2.39 1.50 3.07
C LYS A 27 -3.80 1.75 2.54
N GLY A 28 -3.93 1.79 1.22
CA GLY A 28 -5.20 2.01 0.56
C GLY A 28 -5.12 1.77 -0.94
N TYR A 29 -6.25 1.88 -1.60
CA TYR A 29 -6.37 1.78 -3.06
C TYR A 29 -6.27 3.17 -3.68
N LEU A 30 -5.45 3.34 -4.72
CA LEU A 30 -5.37 4.61 -5.45
C LEU A 30 -6.74 5.03 -5.99
N VAL A 31 -7.14 6.28 -5.72
CA VAL A 31 -8.35 6.88 -6.30
C VAL A 31 -8.07 7.48 -7.68
N THR A 32 -6.80 7.82 -7.96
CA THR A 32 -6.34 8.30 -9.25
C THR A 32 -4.96 7.72 -9.57
N PRO A 33 -4.59 7.56 -10.85
CA PRO A 33 -3.25 7.13 -11.22
C PRO A 33 -2.16 8.03 -10.63
N GLY A 34 -1.01 7.46 -10.27
CA GLY A 34 0.08 8.20 -9.64
C GLY A 34 1.42 7.47 -9.72
N LYS A 35 2.51 8.20 -9.45
CA LYS A 35 3.87 7.66 -9.41
C LYS A 35 4.41 7.72 -7.99
N ILE A 36 5.36 6.82 -7.67
CA ILE A 36 6.07 6.91 -6.39
C ILE A 36 6.74 8.29 -6.29
N GLY A 37 6.54 8.94 -5.15
CA GLY A 37 6.95 10.32 -4.90
C GLY A 37 5.83 11.34 -5.04
N ASP A 38 4.74 11.02 -5.73
CA ASP A 38 3.62 11.94 -5.95
C ASP A 38 2.72 12.05 -4.71
N LEU A 39 2.05 13.19 -4.56
CA LEU A 39 0.95 13.34 -3.63
C LEU A 39 -0.30 12.71 -4.25
N VAL A 40 -0.74 11.57 -3.71
CA VAL A 40 -1.87 10.80 -4.22
C VAL A 40 -3.01 10.76 -3.22
N LYS A 41 -4.21 10.45 -3.71
CA LYS A 41 -5.36 10.11 -2.87
C LYS A 41 -5.58 8.61 -2.88
N VAL A 42 -5.80 8.04 -1.71
CA VAL A 42 -6.12 6.61 -1.53
C VAL A 42 -7.45 6.46 -0.81
N LYS A 43 -8.14 5.35 -1.08
CA LYS A 43 -9.29 4.88 -0.32
C LYS A 43 -8.86 3.73 0.58
N THR A 44 -8.99 3.89 1.88
CA THR A 44 -8.68 2.87 2.89
C THR A 44 -9.70 1.74 2.88
N MET A 45 -9.38 0.63 3.57
CA MET A 45 -10.29 -0.52 3.68
C MET A 45 -11.61 -0.19 4.39
N ASP A 46 -11.62 0.78 5.32
CA ASP A 46 -12.82 1.29 6.00
C ASP A 46 -13.58 2.34 5.16
N GLY A 47 -13.14 2.60 3.93
CA GLY A 47 -13.83 3.46 2.96
C GLY A 47 -13.54 4.95 3.07
N ARG A 48 -12.61 5.37 3.94
CA ARG A 48 -12.17 6.77 4.07
C ARG A 48 -11.22 7.15 2.93
N GLU A 49 -11.22 8.41 2.56
CA GLU A 49 -10.28 8.96 1.58
C GLU A 49 -9.16 9.73 2.28
N GLU A 50 -7.93 9.31 2.04
CA GLU A 50 -6.74 9.88 2.65
C GLU A 50 -5.77 10.37 1.57
N LYS A 51 -4.98 11.41 1.89
CA LYS A 51 -3.98 11.99 0.98
C LYS A 51 -2.59 11.89 1.57
N GLY A 52 -1.63 11.43 0.79
CA GLY A 52 -0.24 11.35 1.22
C GLY A 52 0.72 11.09 0.07
N LYS A 53 2.00 11.07 0.38
CA LYS A 53 3.04 10.78 -0.60
C LYS A 53 3.06 9.29 -0.90
N LEU A 54 2.91 8.90 -2.16
CA LEU A 54 3.02 7.50 -2.58
C LEU A 54 4.47 7.04 -2.37
N ILE A 55 4.68 6.04 -1.51
CA ILE A 55 6.03 5.53 -1.23
C ILE A 55 6.25 4.10 -1.71
N GLU A 56 5.19 3.31 -1.87
CA GLU A 56 5.27 1.90 -2.23
C GLU A 56 3.99 1.47 -2.95
N ALA A 57 4.14 0.71 -4.03
CA ALA A 57 3.04 0.03 -4.71
C ALA A 57 3.08 -1.47 -4.43
N TYR A 58 1.91 -2.10 -4.31
CA TYR A 58 1.73 -3.48 -3.87
C TYR A 58 2.45 -3.80 -2.54
N PRO A 59 2.25 -3.00 -1.48
CA PRO A 59 2.93 -3.19 -0.21
C PRO A 59 2.54 -4.53 0.42
N GLU A 60 3.49 -5.45 0.50
CA GLU A 60 3.28 -6.77 1.11
C GLU A 60 2.79 -6.66 2.56
N TYR A 61 1.99 -7.65 2.98
CA TYR A 61 1.59 -7.81 4.36
C TYR A 61 2.67 -8.62 5.08
N PHE A 62 3.67 -7.94 5.66
CA PHE A 62 4.69 -8.59 6.49
C PHE A 62 4.47 -8.32 7.97
N PRO A 63 3.79 -9.20 8.71
CA PRO A 63 3.92 -9.25 10.16
C PRO A 63 5.20 -10.03 10.50
N GLY A 64 6.37 -9.50 10.14
CA GLY A 64 7.67 -10.08 10.48
C GLY A 64 8.01 -11.41 9.79
N LYS A 65 9.14 -11.44 9.08
CA LYS A 65 9.77 -12.59 8.39
C LYS A 65 9.12 -13.03 7.07
N GLY A 66 9.78 -12.62 5.99
CA GLY A 66 10.04 -13.46 4.81
C GLY A 66 8.84 -13.92 4.02
N ALA A 67 8.52 -13.19 2.96
CA ALA A 67 7.93 -13.74 1.76
C ALA A 67 8.45 -12.94 0.57
N THR A 68 8.43 -13.56 -0.59
CA THR A 68 8.81 -12.99 -1.88
C THR A 68 7.54 -12.79 -2.68
N PHE A 69 7.29 -11.58 -3.18
CA PHE A 69 6.21 -11.32 -4.12
C PHE A 69 6.63 -11.55 -5.57
N SER A 70 5.70 -12.14 -6.32
CA SER A 70 5.64 -12.11 -7.78
C SER A 70 4.72 -10.95 -8.19
N ASP A 71 5.29 -10.00 -8.92
CA ASP A 71 4.62 -8.93 -9.65
C ASP A 71 3.53 -9.53 -10.56
N PRO A 72 2.32 -8.95 -10.72
CA PRO A 72 1.32 -9.47 -11.66
C PRO A 72 1.70 -9.38 -13.16
N GLU A 73 2.84 -8.75 -13.50
CA GLU A 73 3.54 -8.91 -14.81
C GLU A 73 4.68 -9.94 -14.76
N SER A 74 4.93 -10.56 -13.61
CA SER A 74 5.75 -11.76 -13.46
C SER A 74 4.85 -12.98 -13.29
N GLU A 75 5.24 -14.10 -13.90
CA GLU A 75 4.46 -15.32 -13.95
C GLU A 75 3.85 -15.73 -12.60
N THR A 76 2.57 -16.08 -12.62
CA THR A 76 1.74 -16.57 -11.52
C THR A 76 2.48 -17.56 -10.62
N ILE A 77 2.85 -17.17 -9.40
CA ILE A 77 3.22 -18.13 -8.36
C ILE A 77 1.97 -18.43 -7.53
N GLU A 78 1.38 -19.60 -7.80
CA GLU A 78 0.25 -20.16 -7.08
C GLU A 78 0.66 -20.49 -5.63
N TYR A 79 0.28 -19.64 -4.67
CA TYR A 79 0.49 -19.91 -3.24
C TYR A 79 -0.56 -20.92 -2.75
N ASN A 80 -0.24 -22.21 -2.86
CA ASN A 80 -1.10 -23.31 -2.40
C ASN A 80 -1.12 -23.41 -0.86
N ASN A 81 -2.10 -22.77 -0.23
CA ASN A 81 -2.43 -22.88 1.20
C ASN A 81 -3.09 -24.23 1.54
N LYS A 82 -2.38 -25.35 1.40
CA LYS A 82 -2.97 -26.68 1.63
C LYS A 82 -2.57 -27.43 2.90
N ASN A 83 -1.79 -26.86 3.82
CA ASN A 83 -1.43 -27.57 5.07
C ASN A 83 -1.38 -26.67 6.31
N ARG A 84 -2.53 -26.14 6.75
CA ARG A 84 -2.74 -25.84 8.17
C ARG A 84 -3.89 -26.70 8.70
N ARG A 85 -3.55 -27.94 9.03
CA ARG A 85 -4.28 -28.75 9.98
C ARG A 85 -3.36 -29.00 11.18
N LEU A 86 -3.95 -28.71 12.35
CA LEU A 86 -3.55 -28.98 13.73
C LEU A 86 -2.49 -28.03 14.31
#